data_AF-A0A7Z7JFZ1-F1
#
_entry.id   AF-A0A7Z7JFZ1-F1
#
_cell.length_a   1.000
_cell.length_b   1.000
_cell.length_c   1.000
_cell.angle_alpha   90.00
_cell.angle_beta   90.00
_cell.angle_gamma   90.00
#
_symmetry.space_group_name_H-M   'P 1'
#
loop_
_entity.id
_entity.type
_entity.pdbx_description
1 polymer ?
#
loop_
_entity_poly.entity_id
_entity_poly.type
_entity_poly.pdbx_seq_one_letter_code
_entity_poly.pdbx_strand_id
1 'polypeptide(L)'
;MQHFDNDPSEYPEPETVLAIRGAIATGRMGGPMGEPGHWLNEFWQIGRALREHSEMLQGFQGTARRGLLTTSTRYLAINEPVFEQSDEL
;
A
#
# COMPACT_ATOMS: atom_id res chain seq x y z
N MET A 1 -42.89 -15.78 -11.28
CA MET A 1 -41.72 -15.32 -12.05
C MET A 1 -41.50 -13.87 -11.66
N GLN A 2 -40.41 -13.55 -10.97
CA GLN A 2 -40.07 -12.16 -10.63
C GLN A 2 -39.57 -11.49 -11.90
N HIS A 3 -40.29 -10.46 -12.35
CA HIS A 3 -39.80 -9.56 -13.38
C HIS A 3 -38.67 -8.73 -12.75
N PHE A 4 -37.41 -9.04 -13.10
CA PHE A 4 -36.33 -8.09 -12.95
C PHE A 4 -36.55 -7.05 -14.04
N ASP A 5 -37.18 -5.94 -13.67
CA ASP A 5 -37.16 -4.74 -14.49
C ASP A 5 -35.68 -4.40 -14.69
N ASN A 6 -35.13 -4.75 -15.85
CA ASN A 6 -33.82 -4.27 -16.29
C ASN A 6 -34.00 -2.79 -16.63
N ASP A 7 -34.12 -1.96 -15.60
CA ASP A 7 -34.07 -0.52 -15.78
C ASP A 7 -32.62 -0.18 -16.18
N PRO A 8 -32.36 0.32 -17.40
CA PRO A 8 -31.03 0.76 -17.77
C PRO A 8 -30.50 1.87 -16.84
N SER A 9 -31.33 2.48 -15.99
CA SER A 9 -30.90 3.40 -14.93
C SER A 9 -30.15 2.74 -13.76
N GLU A 10 -30.23 1.42 -13.61
CA GLU A 10 -29.59 0.70 -12.50
C GLU A 10 -28.05 0.65 -12.63
N TYR A 11 -27.53 0.80 -13.85
CA TYR A 11 -26.10 0.81 -14.12
C TYR A 11 -25.65 2.18 -14.66
N PRO A 12 -24.63 2.80 -14.03
CA PRO A 12 -24.10 4.06 -14.51
C PRO A 12 -23.48 3.89 -15.90
N GLU A 13 -23.55 4.96 -16.70
CA GLU A 13 -22.95 5.00 -18.03
C GLU A 13 -21.47 4.58 -18.00
N PRO A 14 -20.97 3.85 -19.01
CA PRO A 14 -19.58 3.38 -19.06
C PRO A 14 -18.54 4.48 -18.83
N GLU A 15 -18.80 5.68 -19.33
CA GLU A 15 -17.96 6.86 -19.17
C GLU A 15 -17.88 7.30 -17.71
N THR A 16 -19.00 7.22 -16.98
CA THR A 16 -19.06 7.51 -15.54
C THR A 16 -18.21 6.50 -14.77
N VAL A 17 -18.33 5.22 -15.11
CA VAL A 17 -17.52 4.16 -14.50
C VAL A 17 -16.04 4.39 -14.79
N LEU A 18 -15.68 4.77 -16.03
CA LEU A 18 -14.30 5.03 -16.41
C LEU A 18 -13.74 6.26 -15.67
N ALA A 19 -14.52 7.33 -15.53
CA ALA A 19 -14.15 8.52 -14.80
C ALA A 19 -13.89 8.22 -13.32
N ILE A 20 -14.77 7.43 -12.69
CA ILE A 20 -14.59 6.95 -11.30
C ILE A 20 -13.30 6.15 -11.17
N ARG A 21 -13.08 5.16 -12.06
CA ARG A 21 -11.86 4.34 -12.06
C ARG A 21 -10.61 5.20 -12.25
N GLY A 22 -10.67 6.18 -13.15
CA GLY A 22 -9.61 7.15 -13.39
C GLY A 22 -9.29 7.97 -12.14
N ALA A 23 -10.31 8.52 -11.47
CA ALA A 23 -10.12 9.29 -10.24
C ALA A 23 -9.44 8.48 -9.14
N ILE A 24 -9.90 7.24 -8.90
CA ILE A 24 -9.29 6.32 -7.93
C ILE A 24 -7.83 6.02 -8.31
N ALA A 25 -7.57 5.70 -9.58
CA ALA A 25 -6.24 5.38 -10.06
C ALA A 25 -5.28 6.56 -9.87
N THR A 26 -5.71 7.77 -10.22
CA THR A 26 -4.95 9.01 -10.03
C THR A 26 -4.63 9.25 -8.55
N GLY A 27 -5.62 9.14 -7.66
CA GLY A 27 -5.39 9.28 -6.21
C GLY A 27 -4.40 8.25 -5.67
N ARG A 28 -4.49 7.00 -6.13
CA ARG A 28 -3.57 5.92 -5.72
C ARG A 28 -2.13 6.15 -6.18
N MET A 29 -1.94 6.79 -7.33
CA MET A 29 -0.62 7.17 -7.83
C MET A 29 -0.10 8.47 -7.22
N GLY A 30 -0.91 9.21 -6.46
CA GLY A 30 -0.53 10.52 -5.94
C GLY A 30 -0.63 11.66 -6.94
N GLY A 31 -1.40 11.48 -8.01
CA GLY A 31 -1.65 12.52 -9.00
C GLY A 31 -2.49 13.68 -8.44
N PRO A 32 -2.56 14.81 -9.16
CA PRO A 32 -3.30 15.99 -8.71
C PRO A 32 -4.79 15.69 -8.52
N MET A 33 -5.39 16.31 -7.52
CA MET A 33 -6.84 16.32 -7.33
C MET A 33 -7.47 17.29 -8.34
N GLY A 34 -8.73 17.03 -8.73
CA GLY A 34 -9.48 17.96 -9.58
C GLY A 34 -9.89 19.24 -8.85
N GLU A 35 -10.62 20.10 -9.56
CA GLU A 35 -11.13 21.36 -9.02
C GLU A 35 -11.96 21.15 -7.73
N PRO A 36 -11.87 22.06 -6.74
CA PRO A 36 -12.66 21.97 -5.52
C PRO A 36 -14.16 21.84 -5.79
N GLY A 37 -14.83 20.92 -5.08
CA GLY A 37 -16.26 20.66 -5.23
C GLY A 37 -16.63 19.73 -6.40
N HIS A 38 -15.67 19.29 -7.23
CA HIS A 38 -15.95 18.31 -8.27
C HIS A 38 -16.24 16.94 -7.65
N TRP A 39 -17.34 16.30 -8.04
CA TRP A 39 -17.83 15.05 -7.44
C TRP A 39 -16.84 13.87 -7.54
N LEU A 40 -15.99 13.84 -8.58
CA LEU A 40 -14.91 12.84 -8.72
C LEU A 40 -13.85 12.91 -7.61
N ASN A 41 -13.74 14.02 -6.87
CA ASN A 41 -12.76 14.16 -5.80
C ASN A 41 -13.01 13.17 -4.66
N GLU A 42 -14.25 12.77 -4.42
CA GLU A 42 -14.60 11.73 -3.44
C GLU A 42 -13.92 10.40 -3.80
N PHE A 43 -13.94 10.04 -5.08
CA PHE A 43 -13.28 8.84 -5.57
C PHE A 43 -11.75 8.95 -5.61
N TRP A 44 -11.23 10.15 -5.88
CA TRP A 44 -9.80 10.43 -5.74
C TRP A 44 -9.32 10.24 -4.30
N GLN A 45 -10.11 10.67 -3.30
CA GLN A 45 -9.79 10.47 -1.88
C GLN A 45 -9.71 8.99 -1.50
N ILE A 46 -10.57 8.13 -2.06
CA ILE A 46 -10.48 6.68 -1.89
C ILE A 46 -9.11 6.18 -2.41
N GLY A 47 -8.72 6.59 -3.61
CA GLY A 47 -7.42 6.24 -4.18
C GLY A 47 -6.26 6.69 -3.30
N ARG A 48 -6.31 7.92 -2.79
CA ARG A 48 -5.30 8.46 -1.87
C ARG A 48 -5.21 7.65 -0.58
N ALA A 49 -6.34 7.32 0.04
CA ALA A 49 -6.37 6.52 1.27
C ALA A 49 -5.77 5.12 1.06
N LEU A 50 -6.01 4.49 -0.10
CA LEU A 50 -5.38 3.22 -0.47
C LEU A 50 -3.85 3.33 -0.56
N ARG A 51 -3.35 4.44 -1.12
CA ARG A 51 -1.91 4.73 -1.16
C ARG A 51 -1.33 4.87 0.25
N GLU A 52 -1.93 5.70 1.09
CA GLU A 52 -1.47 5.95 2.46
C GLU A 52 -1.43 4.65 3.29
N HIS A 53 -2.43 3.78 3.14
CA HIS A 53 -2.44 2.48 3.80
C HIS A 53 -1.31 1.55 3.29
N SER A 54 -1.05 1.57 1.99
CA SER A 54 0.05 0.78 1.40
C SER A 54 1.43 1.26 1.86
N GLU A 55 1.62 2.58 1.95
CA GLU A 55 2.85 3.19 2.46
C GLU A 55 3.08 2.85 3.94
N MET A 56 2.03 2.87 4.76
CA MET A 56 2.10 2.46 6.17
C MET A 56 2.56 1.00 6.32
N LEU A 57 1.99 0.08 5.53
CA LEU A 57 2.37 -1.33 5.55
C LEU A 57 3.83 -1.55 5.11
N GLN A 58 4.27 -0.85 4.06
CA GLN A 58 5.66 -0.93 3.61
C GLN A 58 6.64 -0.40 4.67
N GLY A 59 6.32 0.72 5.32
CA GLY A 59 7.11 1.28 6.41
C GLY A 59 7.24 0.33 7.60
N PHE A 60 6.14 -0.35 7.96
CA PHE A 60 6.15 -1.37 9.00
C PHE A 60 7.02 -2.57 8.60
N GLN A 61 6.85 -3.11 7.40
CA GLN A 61 7.65 -4.25 6.91
C GLN A 61 9.15 -3.92 6.87
N GLY A 62 9.51 -2.72 6.42
CA GLY A 62 10.90 -2.27 6.41
C GLY A 62 11.51 -2.20 7.81
N THR A 63 10.75 -1.67 8.78
CA THR A 63 11.18 -1.57 10.18
C THR A 63 11.32 -2.95 10.82
N ALA A 64 10.32 -3.81 10.67
CA ALA A 64 10.33 -5.18 11.19
C ALA A 64 11.50 -6.00 10.61
N ARG A 65 11.74 -5.90 9.29
CA ARG A 65 12.87 -6.56 8.62
C ARG A 65 14.21 -6.10 9.19
N ARG A 66 14.39 -4.79 9.40
CA ARG A 66 15.63 -4.27 9.99
C ARG A 66 15.81 -4.77 11.43
N GLY A 67 14.76 -4.81 12.23
CA GLY A 67 14.80 -5.36 13.58
C GLY A 67 15.19 -6.84 13.61
N LEU A 68 14.58 -7.66 12.75
CA LEU A 68 14.91 -9.09 12.63
C LEU A 68 16.38 -9.29 12.22
N LEU A 69 16.84 -8.60 11.18
CA LEU A 69 18.23 -8.70 10.73
C LEU A 69 19.22 -8.29 11.84
N THR A 70 18.98 -7.17 12.52
CA THR A 70 19.84 -6.72 13.63
C THR A 70 19.89 -7.75 14.76
N THR A 71 18.75 -8.30 15.15
CA THR A 71 18.68 -9.32 16.19
C THR A 71 19.41 -10.61 15.78
N SER A 72 19.19 -11.09 14.56
CA SER A 72 19.89 -12.27 14.03
C SER A 72 21.40 -12.07 13.97
N THR A 73 21.88 -10.91 13.50
CA THR A 73 23.31 -10.58 13.50
C THR A 73 23.88 -10.60 14.91
N ARG A 74 23.14 -10.09 15.89
CA ARG A 74 23.57 -10.12 17.30
C ARG A 74 23.72 -11.55 17.82
N TYR A 75 22.76 -12.43 17.55
CA TYR A 75 22.84 -13.84 17.95
C TYR A 75 23.97 -14.60 17.26
N LEU A 76 24.24 -14.30 15.98
CA LEU A 76 25.36 -14.89 15.26
C LEU A 76 26.71 -14.40 15.81
N ALA A 77 26.84 -13.12 16.13
CA ALA A 77 28.07 -12.55 16.70
C ALA A 77 28.35 -13.05 18.12
N ILE A 78 27.31 -13.34 18.92
CA ILE A 78 27.48 -13.94 20.26
C ILE A 78 28.03 -15.37 20.18
N ASN A 79 27.80 -16.08 19.06
CA ASN A 79 28.28 -17.44 18.83
C ASN A 79 29.55 -17.48 17.96
N GLU A 80 30.24 -16.35 17.76
CA GLU A 80 31.53 -16.36 17.08
C GLU A 80 32.53 -17.15 17.94
N PRO A 81 33.10 -18.25 17.44
CA PRO A 81 34.09 -19.00 18.22
C PRO A 81 35.28 -18.08 18.46
N VAL A 82 35.56 -17.80 19.72
CA VAL A 82 36.83 -17.20 20.14
C VAL A 82 37.89 -18.24 19.78
N PHE A 83 38.52 -18.09 18.62
CA PHE A 83 39.75 -18.81 18.33
C PHE A 83 40.80 -18.24 19.27
N GLU A 84 41.01 -18.92 20.40
CA GLU A 84 42.18 -18.68 21.25
C GLU A 84 43.42 -18.90 20.38
N GLN A 85 44.01 -17.80 19.95
CA GLN A 85 45.32 -17.82 19.32
C GLN A 85 46.31 -18.22 20.42
N SER A 86 46.70 -19.48 20.41
CA SER A 86 47.76 -20.00 21.27
C SER A 86 49.08 -19.39 20.78
N ASP A 87 49.44 -18.21 21.30
CA ASP A 87 50.80 -17.70 21.19
C ASP A 87 51.68 -18.57 22.09
N GLU A 88 52.15 -19.68 21.52
CA GLU A 88 53.24 -20.47 22.07
C GLU A 88 54.53 -19.62 22.07
N LEU A 89 55.15 -19.55 23.25
CA LEU A 89 56.39 -18.86 23.60
C LEU A 89 57.62 -19.29 22.78
#